data_AF-A0A1H9K082-F1
#
_entry.id   AF-A0A1H9K082-F1
#
_cell.length_a   1.000
_cell.length_b   1.000
_cell.length_c   1.000
_cell.angle_alpha   90.00
_cell.angle_beta   90.00
_cell.angle_gamma   90.00
#
_symmetry.space_group_name_H-M   'P 1'
#
loop_
_entity.id
_entity.type
_entity.pdbx_description
1 polymer ?
#
loop_
_entity_poly.entity_id
_entity_poly.type
_entity_poly.pdbx_seq_one_letter_code
_entity_poly.pdbx_strand_id
1 'polypeptide(L)'
;MIQRSTLRAQIADALRDEVLAGRLPAGRGFTVKEIAEQYGVSATPVREALVDLSAQGLLDVEQHRGFRVHVFTPADYRAMVQARALVAEGVFRRSAGPAPPTPGDERLASVRRRAEAAERAALTGDLDVLIGYDLRFWRELGDLMGNPYITEFLDRLRVQCWVFAVPHLRERPGLRELLWTGYRELADAVGRGDDAAAGRLVAACDECALALAERLD
;
A
#
# COMPACT_ATOMS: atom_id res chain seq x y z
N MET A 1 11.70 -12.60 -18.97
CA MET A 1 11.96 -13.71 -18.02
C MET A 1 10.64 -14.03 -17.34
N ILE A 2 10.07 -15.23 -17.53
CA ILE A 2 8.77 -15.59 -16.94
C ILE A 2 9.00 -15.84 -15.44
N GLN A 3 8.58 -14.90 -14.59
CA GLN A 3 8.57 -15.10 -13.14
C GLN A 3 7.46 -16.11 -12.81
N ARG A 4 7.82 -17.38 -12.62
CA ARG A 4 6.93 -18.36 -11.99
C ARG A 4 6.75 -17.95 -10.53
N SER A 5 5.64 -17.29 -10.23
CA SER A 5 5.23 -17.03 -8.84
C SER A 5 5.07 -18.37 -8.11
N THR A 6 5.78 -18.54 -6.99
CA THR A 6 5.68 -19.76 -6.18
C THR A 6 4.28 -19.86 -5.57
N LEU A 7 3.81 -21.08 -5.28
CA LEU A 7 2.50 -21.27 -4.63
C LEU A 7 2.40 -20.48 -3.33
N ARG A 8 3.50 -20.39 -2.56
CA ARG A 8 3.64 -19.52 -1.39
C ARG A 8 3.32 -18.05 -1.70
N ALA A 9 3.95 -17.49 -2.74
CA ALA A 9 3.74 -16.08 -3.10
C ALA A 9 2.28 -15.82 -3.53
N GLN A 10 1.68 -16.74 -4.29
CA GLN A 10 0.27 -16.65 -4.67
C GLN A 10 -0.66 -16.68 -3.46
N ILE A 11 -0.38 -17.54 -2.46
CA ILE A 11 -1.16 -17.61 -1.21
C ILE A 11 -0.98 -16.31 -0.40
N ALA A 12 0.25 -15.81 -0.29
CA ALA A 12 0.52 -14.56 0.43
C ALA A 12 -0.21 -13.37 -0.21
N ASP A 13 -0.19 -13.28 -1.54
CA ASP A 13 -0.89 -12.24 -2.28
C ASP A 13 -2.41 -12.34 -2.12
N ALA A 14 -2.98 -13.55 -2.26
CA ALA A 14 -4.42 -13.78 -2.08
C ALA A 14 -4.90 -13.42 -0.66
N LEU A 15 -4.14 -13.82 0.37
CA LEU A 15 -4.45 -13.47 1.75
C LEU A 15 -4.30 -11.97 2.01
N ARG A 16 -3.28 -11.32 1.44
CA ARG A 16 -3.14 -9.85 1.53
C ARG A 16 -4.36 -9.16 0.92
N ASP A 17 -4.83 -9.63 -0.23
CA ASP A 17 -6.03 -9.10 -0.88
C ASP A 17 -7.30 -9.35 -0.06
N GLU A 18 -7.41 -10.49 0.64
CA GLU A 18 -8.52 -10.74 1.58
C GLU A 18 -8.49 -9.80 2.79
N VAL A 19 -7.31 -9.51 3.35
CA VAL A 19 -7.15 -8.54 4.45
C VAL A 19 -7.48 -7.13 3.97
N LEU A 20 -6.91 -6.70 2.85
CA LEU A 20 -7.15 -5.38 2.26
C LEU A 20 -8.62 -5.19 1.88
N ALA A 21 -9.26 -6.22 1.34
CA ALA A 21 -10.68 -6.20 1.02
C ALA A 21 -11.57 -6.48 2.24
N GLY A 22 -11.06 -6.48 3.47
CA GLY A 22 -11.82 -6.69 4.70
C GLY A 22 -12.56 -8.04 4.80
N ARG A 23 -12.30 -9.00 3.91
CA ARG A 23 -12.87 -10.37 3.96
C ARG A 23 -12.22 -11.19 5.06
N LEU A 24 -10.97 -10.88 5.38
CA LEU A 24 -10.27 -11.35 6.57
C LEU A 24 -10.12 -10.18 7.56
N PRO A 25 -11.11 -9.96 8.46
CA PRO A 25 -11.16 -8.75 9.28
C PRO A 25 -10.05 -8.70 10.34
N ALA A 26 -9.65 -7.49 10.71
CA ALA A 26 -8.70 -7.23 11.79
C ALA A 26 -9.11 -7.94 13.08
N GLY A 27 -8.13 -8.53 13.78
CA GLY A 27 -8.34 -9.28 15.01
C GLY A 27 -8.85 -10.72 14.82
N ARG A 28 -9.24 -11.13 13.60
CA ARG A 28 -9.62 -12.51 13.33
C ARG A 28 -8.41 -13.44 13.46
N GLY A 29 -8.50 -14.39 14.38
CA GLY A 29 -7.58 -15.51 14.50
C GLY A 29 -7.92 -16.63 13.51
N PHE A 30 -6.91 -17.33 13.03
CA PHE A 30 -7.05 -18.50 12.16
C PHE A 30 -5.83 -19.41 12.21
N THR A 31 -6.01 -20.67 11.84
CA THR A 31 -4.95 -21.68 11.84
C THR A 31 -4.35 -21.90 10.45
N VAL A 32 -3.12 -22.44 10.39
CA VAL A 32 -2.52 -22.91 9.12
C VAL A 32 -3.43 -23.94 8.43
N LYS A 33 -4.08 -24.80 9.23
CA LYS A 33 -4.97 -25.86 8.74
C LYS A 33 -6.19 -25.29 8.04
N GLU A 34 -6.86 -24.32 8.67
CA GLU A 34 -8.04 -23.66 8.09
C GLU A 34 -7.73 -23.01 6.74
N ILE A 35 -6.62 -22.28 6.65
CA ILE A 35 -6.20 -21.63 5.40
C ILE A 35 -5.80 -22.68 4.33
N ALA A 36 -5.13 -23.76 4.73
CA ALA A 36 -4.79 -24.85 3.82
C ALA A 36 -6.04 -25.54 3.23
N GLU A 37 -7.07 -25.76 4.06
CA GLU A 37 -8.36 -26.29 3.64
C GLU A 37 -9.10 -25.32 2.72
N GLN A 38 -9.10 -24.01 3.04
CA GLN A 38 -9.72 -22.97 2.21
C GLN A 38 -9.12 -22.90 0.80
N TYR A 39 -7.79 -22.98 0.68
CA TYR A 39 -7.10 -22.89 -0.61
C TYR A 39 -6.89 -24.24 -1.31
N GLY A 40 -7.22 -25.37 -0.66
CA GLY A 40 -7.04 -26.71 -1.24
C GLY A 40 -5.57 -27.09 -1.46
N VAL A 41 -4.67 -26.63 -0.57
CA VAL A 41 -3.21 -26.82 -0.68
C VAL A 41 -2.64 -27.47 0.58
N SER A 42 -1.36 -27.87 0.55
CA SER A 42 -0.70 -28.41 1.74
C SER A 42 -0.33 -27.32 2.75
N ALA A 43 -0.11 -27.70 4.01
CA ALA A 43 0.16 -26.77 5.11
C ALA A 43 1.50 -26.02 5.00
N THR A 44 2.50 -26.58 4.33
CA THR A 44 3.85 -25.98 4.23
C THR A 44 3.86 -24.64 3.49
N PRO A 45 3.41 -24.53 2.22
CA PRO A 45 3.40 -23.25 1.51
C PRO A 45 2.48 -22.21 2.18
N VAL A 46 1.43 -22.66 2.86
CA VAL A 46 0.55 -21.79 3.66
C VAL A 46 1.30 -21.23 4.86
N ARG A 47 1.97 -22.07 5.64
CA ARG A 47 2.76 -21.61 6.80
C ARG A 47 3.81 -20.58 6.38
N GLU A 48 4.52 -20.83 5.28
CA GLU A 48 5.51 -19.89 4.76
C GLU A 48 4.89 -18.55 4.35
N ALA A 49 3.74 -18.58 3.64
CA ALA A 49 3.01 -17.37 3.27
C ALA A 49 2.54 -16.57 4.49
N LEU A 50 2.07 -17.25 5.53
CA LEU A 50 1.64 -16.61 6.78
C LEU A 50 2.80 -15.99 7.56
N VAL A 51 3.97 -16.62 7.55
CA VAL A 51 5.20 -16.04 8.10
C VAL A 51 5.61 -14.78 7.33
N ASP A 52 5.50 -14.77 6.00
CA ASP A 52 5.79 -13.59 5.19
C ASP A 52 4.85 -12.42 5.50
N LEU A 53 3.56 -12.68 5.65
CA LEU A 53 2.59 -11.66 6.02
C LEU A 53 2.80 -11.16 7.46
N SER A 54 3.26 -12.03 8.36
CA SER A 54 3.66 -11.60 9.71
C SER A 54 4.92 -10.73 9.70
N ALA A 55 5.92 -11.05 8.87
CA ALA A 55 7.10 -10.21 8.67
C ALA A 55 6.76 -8.83 8.08
N GLN A 56 5.68 -8.74 7.30
CA GLN A 56 5.12 -7.48 6.79
C GLN A 56 4.28 -6.72 7.84
N GLY A 57 4.06 -7.30 9.02
CA GLY A 57 3.26 -6.71 10.10
C GLY A 57 1.75 -6.75 9.85
N LEU A 58 1.28 -7.59 8.91
CA LEU A 58 -0.15 -7.75 8.65
C LEU A 58 -0.79 -8.80 9.57
N LEU A 59 0.02 -9.72 10.11
CA LEU A 59 -0.41 -10.79 11.00
C LEU A 59 0.44 -10.84 12.27
N ASP A 60 -0.21 -11.07 13.41
CA ASP A 60 0.43 -11.46 14.67
C ASP A 60 0.57 -12.99 14.72
N VAL A 61 1.71 -13.47 15.22
CA VAL A 61 1.88 -14.90 15.54
C VAL A 61 1.34 -15.17 16.93
N GLU A 62 0.36 -16.06 17.05
CA GLU A 62 -0.13 -16.55 18.34
C GLU A 62 0.43 -17.95 18.61
N GLN A 63 1.32 -18.06 19.60
CA GLN A 63 1.93 -19.34 19.98
C GLN A 63 0.84 -20.39 20.24
N HIS A 64 0.98 -21.55 19.57
CA HIS A 64 0.05 -22.68 19.63
C HIS A 64 -1.37 -22.43 19.10
N ARG A 65 -1.72 -21.21 18.65
CA ARG A 65 -3.05 -20.87 18.13
C ARG A 65 -3.08 -20.52 16.64
N GLY A 66 -1.93 -20.18 16.06
CA GLY A 66 -1.81 -19.89 14.63
C GLY A 66 -1.45 -18.43 14.41
N PHE A 67 -2.28 -17.73 13.64
CA PHE A 67 -2.06 -16.33 13.27
C PHE A 67 -3.32 -15.53 13.52
N ARG A 68 -3.16 -14.21 13.67
CA ARG A 68 -4.26 -13.26 13.82
C ARG A 68 -4.02 -12.06 12.93
N VAL A 69 -5.04 -11.55 12.25
CA VAL A 69 -4.91 -10.30 11.52
C VAL A 69 -4.60 -9.17 12.49
N HIS A 70 -3.54 -8.41 12.23
CA HIS A 70 -3.11 -7.33 13.09
C HIS A 70 -4.20 -6.23 13.20
N VAL A 71 -4.33 -5.63 14.38
CA VAL A 71 -5.28 -4.54 14.65
C VAL A 71 -4.51 -3.24 14.80
N PHE A 72 -4.55 -2.40 13.76
CA PHE A 72 -3.96 -1.06 13.81
C PHE A 72 -4.89 -0.09 14.54
N THR A 73 -4.33 0.74 15.41
CA THR A 73 -5.05 1.84 16.07
C THR A 73 -4.99 3.13 15.24
N PRO A 74 -5.86 4.12 15.51
CA PRO A 74 -5.73 5.44 14.90
C PRO A 74 -4.36 6.10 15.17
N ALA A 75 -3.76 5.84 16.33
CA ALA A 75 -2.42 6.31 16.67
C ALA A 75 -1.34 5.66 15.79
N ASP A 76 -1.44 4.35 15.55
CA ASP A 76 -0.55 3.66 14.60
C ASP A 76 -0.69 4.25 13.20
N TYR A 77 -1.92 4.47 12.74
CA TYR A 77 -2.17 5.06 11.43
C TYR A 77 -1.54 6.45 11.26
N ARG A 78 -1.70 7.35 12.24
CA ARG A 78 -1.04 8.66 12.23
C ARG A 78 0.49 8.51 12.19
N ALA A 79 1.05 7.63 13.00
CA ALA A 79 2.49 7.38 13.03
C ALA A 79 3.01 6.84 11.69
N MET A 80 2.25 5.95 11.03
CA MET A 80 2.58 5.44 9.69
C MET A 80 2.57 6.56 8.63
N VAL A 81 1.56 7.43 8.64
CA VAL A 81 1.49 8.57 7.71
C VAL A 81 2.62 9.56 7.96
N GLN A 82 2.92 9.89 9.22
CA GLN A 82 4.04 10.76 9.58
C GLN A 82 5.40 10.19 9.15
N ALA A 83 5.62 8.88 9.36
CA ALA A 83 6.84 8.21 8.94
C ALA A 83 7.00 8.22 7.40
N ARG A 84 5.90 8.02 6.65
CA ARG A 84 5.90 8.14 5.19
C ARG A 84 6.25 9.56 4.74
N ALA A 85 5.64 10.58 5.35
CA ALA A 85 5.88 11.98 5.02
C ALA A 85 7.36 12.37 5.20
N LEU A 86 7.97 12.00 6.34
CA LEU A 86 9.38 12.27 6.63
C LEU A 86 10.32 11.62 5.61
N VAL A 87 10.05 10.37 5.22
CA VAL A 87 10.87 9.67 4.24
C VAL A 87 10.68 10.27 2.85
N ALA A 88 9.45 10.56 2.43
CA ALA A 88 9.15 11.16 1.14
C ALA A 88 9.80 12.54 0.99
N GLU A 89 9.70 13.39 2.01
CA GLU A 89 10.37 14.70 2.05
C GLU A 89 11.89 14.55 1.87
N GLY A 90 12.50 13.60 2.58
CA GLY A 90 13.92 13.30 2.45
C GLY A 90 14.32 12.85 1.05
N VAL A 91 13.46 12.12 0.34
CA VAL A 91 13.70 11.71 -1.05
C VAL A 91 13.69 12.91 -1.99
N PHE A 92 12.62 13.72 -1.98
CA PHE A 92 12.53 14.87 -2.89
C PHE A 92 13.57 15.96 -2.59
N ARG A 93 13.96 16.14 -1.32
CA ARG A 93 15.03 17.08 -0.96
C ARG A 93 16.41 16.64 -1.49
N ARG A 94 16.69 15.33 -1.53
CA ARG A 94 17.94 14.78 -2.06
C ARG A 94 18.02 14.79 -3.57
N SER A 95 16.88 14.70 -4.26
CA SER A 95 16.82 14.77 -5.73
C SER A 95 17.22 16.13 -6.31
N ALA A 96 17.34 17.17 -5.48
CA ALA A 96 17.95 18.45 -5.84
C ALA A 96 19.48 18.39 -6.18
N GLY A 97 20.09 17.20 -6.13
CA GLY A 97 21.39 16.90 -6.73
C GLY A 97 21.31 16.61 -8.25
N PRO A 98 22.41 16.22 -8.93
CA PRO A 98 22.33 15.88 -10.36
C PRO A 98 21.29 14.78 -10.57
N ALA A 99 20.31 15.08 -11.43
CA ALA A 99 19.15 14.22 -11.64
C ALA A 99 19.61 12.79 -12.00
N PRO A 100 19.03 11.74 -11.37
CA PRO A 100 19.17 10.40 -11.92
C PRO A 100 18.69 10.42 -13.38
N PRO A 101 19.25 9.56 -14.25
CA PRO A 101 18.84 9.51 -15.65
C PRO A 101 17.32 9.44 -15.73
N THR A 102 16.74 10.28 -16.59
CA THR A 102 15.29 10.35 -16.81
C THR A 102 14.76 8.92 -16.89
N PRO A 103 13.72 8.56 -16.10
CA PRO A 103 13.11 7.26 -16.21
C PRO A 103 12.86 6.97 -17.67
N GLY A 104 13.34 5.81 -18.17
CA GLY A 104 13.07 5.44 -19.56
C GLY A 104 11.57 5.56 -19.83
N ASP A 105 11.20 6.10 -20.99
CA ASP A 105 9.82 6.50 -21.33
C ASP A 105 8.78 5.43 -20.98
N GLU A 106 9.13 4.15 -21.11
CA GLU A 106 8.25 3.02 -20.77
C GLU A 106 7.90 2.92 -19.27
N ARG A 107 8.85 3.14 -18.35
CA ARG A 107 8.61 3.07 -16.90
C ARG A 107 7.72 4.22 -16.47
N LEU A 108 8.00 5.43 -16.94
CA LEU A 108 7.17 6.60 -16.65
C LEU A 108 5.78 6.47 -17.27
N ALA A 109 5.67 5.93 -18.50
CA ALA A 109 4.38 5.64 -19.11
C ALA A 109 3.56 4.62 -18.30
N SER A 110 4.22 3.63 -17.68
CA SER A 110 3.55 2.70 -16.76
C SER A 110 3.00 3.41 -15.53
N VAL A 111 3.82 4.24 -14.86
CA VAL A 111 3.40 5.04 -13.70
C VAL A 111 2.20 5.93 -14.06
N ARG A 112 2.23 6.61 -15.22
CA ARG A 112 1.10 7.44 -15.69
C ARG A 112 -0.18 6.64 -15.90
N ARG A 113 -0.11 5.44 -16.53
CA ARG A 113 -1.29 4.57 -16.68
C ARG A 113 -1.87 4.15 -15.33
N ARG A 114 -1.02 3.84 -14.34
CA ARG A 114 -1.45 3.52 -12.97
C ARG A 114 -2.09 4.73 -12.29
N ALA A 115 -1.49 5.90 -12.45
CA ALA A 115 -1.98 7.16 -11.90
C ALA A 115 -3.39 7.48 -12.41
N GLU A 116 -3.61 7.40 -13.72
CA GLU A 116 -4.93 7.62 -14.32
C GLU A 116 -5.98 6.63 -13.81
N ALA A 117 -5.61 5.36 -13.64
CA ALA A 117 -6.52 4.34 -13.13
C ALA A 117 -6.86 4.55 -11.65
N ALA A 118 -5.88 4.90 -10.82
CA ALA A 118 -6.08 5.23 -9.41
C ALA A 118 -6.96 6.48 -9.25
N GLU A 119 -6.66 7.55 -9.98
CA GLU A 119 -7.45 8.80 -9.93
C GLU A 119 -8.91 8.56 -10.33
N ARG A 120 -9.18 7.82 -11.41
CA ARG A 120 -10.55 7.47 -11.81
C ARG A 120 -11.28 6.66 -10.73
N ALA A 121 -10.60 5.71 -10.10
CA ALA A 121 -11.18 4.90 -9.02
C ALA A 121 -11.45 5.74 -7.76
N ALA A 122 -10.56 6.67 -7.41
CA ALA A 122 -10.76 7.61 -6.31
C ALA A 122 -11.98 8.51 -6.56
N LEU A 123 -12.09 9.09 -7.76
CA LEU A 123 -13.22 9.95 -8.14
C LEU A 123 -14.57 9.23 -8.15
N THR A 124 -14.58 7.94 -8.49
CA THR A 124 -15.80 7.12 -8.52
C THR A 124 -16.10 6.43 -7.19
N GLY A 125 -15.18 6.48 -6.23
CA GLY A 125 -15.31 5.83 -4.92
C GLY A 125 -15.24 4.30 -4.97
N ASP A 126 -14.68 3.72 -6.03
CA ASP A 126 -14.44 2.28 -6.17
C ASP A 126 -13.18 1.88 -5.40
N LEU A 127 -13.38 1.52 -4.13
CA LEU A 127 -12.30 1.24 -3.19
C LEU A 127 -11.44 0.04 -3.61
N ASP A 128 -12.05 -1.04 -4.09
CA ASP A 128 -11.32 -2.27 -4.42
C ASP A 128 -10.40 -2.02 -5.63
N VAL A 129 -10.89 -1.27 -6.62
CA VAL A 129 -10.07 -0.84 -7.76
C VAL A 129 -9.01 0.17 -7.33
N LEU A 130 -9.36 1.14 -6.48
CA LEU A 130 -8.43 2.16 -5.99
C LEU A 130 -7.25 1.55 -5.25
N ILE A 131 -7.48 0.69 -4.26
CA ILE A 131 -6.40 0.07 -3.45
C ILE A 131 -5.38 -0.62 -4.37
N GLY A 132 -5.88 -1.42 -5.32
CA GLY A 132 -5.02 -2.14 -6.25
C GLY A 132 -4.18 -1.23 -7.15
N TYR A 133 -4.73 -0.11 -7.62
CA TYR A 133 -3.98 0.85 -8.44
C TYR A 133 -3.11 1.80 -7.62
N ASP A 134 -3.52 2.17 -6.40
CA ASP A 134 -2.73 2.97 -5.46
C ASP A 134 -1.44 2.24 -5.10
N LEU A 135 -1.52 0.99 -4.61
CA LEU A 135 -0.34 0.20 -4.25
C LEU A 135 0.63 0.05 -5.42
N ARG A 136 0.12 -0.27 -6.62
CA ARG A 136 0.96 -0.40 -7.83
C ARG A 136 1.57 0.93 -8.25
N PHE A 137 0.81 2.02 -8.20
CA PHE A 137 1.29 3.35 -8.55
C PHE A 137 2.46 3.76 -7.64
N TRP A 138 2.29 3.69 -6.33
CA TRP A 138 3.32 4.12 -5.38
C TRP A 138 4.56 3.23 -5.42
N ARG A 139 4.39 1.92 -5.63
CA ARG A 139 5.51 1.00 -5.82
C ARG A 139 6.30 1.32 -7.09
N GLU A 140 5.62 1.43 -8.25
CA GLU A 140 6.28 1.75 -9.52
C GLU A 140 6.94 3.14 -9.48
N LEU A 141 6.30 4.12 -8.83
CA LEU A 141 6.87 5.44 -8.62
C LEU A 141 8.10 5.38 -7.71
N GLY A 142 8.03 4.63 -6.60
CA GLY A 142 9.15 4.47 -5.69
C GLY A 142 10.35 3.77 -6.34
N ASP A 143 10.11 2.80 -7.21
CA ASP A 143 11.17 2.14 -7.99
C ASP A 143 11.92 3.12 -8.91
N LEU A 144 11.32 4.24 -9.32
CA LEU A 144 12.03 5.27 -10.09
C LEU A 144 13.11 5.97 -9.26
N MET A 145 12.96 6.01 -7.93
CA MET A 145 13.89 6.66 -6.99
C MET A 145 15.18 5.85 -6.79
N GLY A 146 15.20 4.58 -7.22
CA GLY A 146 16.40 3.74 -7.23
C GLY A 146 16.89 3.26 -5.87
N ASN A 147 16.11 3.45 -4.79
CA ASN A 147 16.43 2.96 -3.46
C ASN A 147 15.45 1.86 -3.03
N PRO A 148 15.79 0.57 -3.17
CA PRO A 148 14.88 -0.53 -2.89
C PRO A 148 14.45 -0.59 -1.43
N TYR A 149 15.32 -0.20 -0.48
CA TYR A 149 14.99 -0.19 0.94
C TYR A 149 13.94 0.87 1.29
N ILE A 150 14.03 2.05 0.67
CA ILE A 150 13.00 3.09 0.83
C ILE A 150 11.69 2.64 0.18
N THR A 151 11.74 2.08 -1.04
CA THR A 151 10.54 1.61 -1.72
C THR A 151 9.82 0.54 -0.90
N GLU A 152 10.56 -0.47 -0.41
CA GLU A 152 9.99 -1.55 0.40
C GLU A 152 9.41 -1.02 1.73
N PHE A 153 10.08 -0.08 2.38
CA PHE A 153 9.58 0.56 3.58
C PHE A 153 8.26 1.32 3.33
N LEU A 154 8.20 2.12 2.27
CA LEU A 154 7.00 2.90 1.91
C LEU A 154 5.84 2.00 1.45
N ASP A 155 6.13 0.95 0.65
CA ASP A 155 5.15 -0.05 0.19
C ASP A 155 4.48 -0.73 1.39
N ARG A 156 5.30 -1.20 2.36
CA ARG A 156 4.80 -1.83 3.58
C ARG A 156 3.89 -0.91 4.40
N LEU A 157 4.32 0.33 4.66
CA LEU A 157 3.49 1.28 5.42
C LEU A 157 2.18 1.62 4.68
N ARG A 158 2.21 1.70 3.36
CA ARG A 158 1.01 2.00 2.57
C ARG A 158 0.01 0.85 2.57
N VAL A 159 0.46 -0.40 2.51
CA VAL A 159 -0.42 -1.56 2.72
C VAL A 159 -1.07 -1.51 4.10
N GLN A 160 -0.29 -1.28 5.16
CA GLN A 160 -0.81 -1.20 6.54
C GLN A 160 -1.81 -0.03 6.71
N CYS A 161 -1.56 1.12 6.08
CA CYS A 161 -2.49 2.24 6.02
C CYS A 161 -3.84 1.83 5.42
N TRP A 162 -3.84 1.06 4.33
CA TRP A 162 -5.09 0.57 3.73
C TRP A 162 -5.79 -0.47 4.62
N VAL A 163 -5.05 -1.39 5.25
CA VAL A 163 -5.65 -2.35 6.20
C VAL A 163 -6.39 -1.63 7.32
N PHE A 164 -5.85 -0.53 7.82
CA PHE A 164 -6.55 0.33 8.78
C PHE A 164 -7.75 1.07 8.16
N ALA A 165 -7.57 1.72 7.01
CA ALA A 165 -8.54 2.65 6.46
C ALA A 165 -9.78 1.99 5.83
N VAL A 166 -9.63 0.82 5.20
CA VAL A 166 -10.70 0.19 4.40
C VAL A 166 -11.98 -0.10 5.18
N PRO A 167 -11.94 -0.71 6.39
CA PRO A 167 -13.15 -0.94 7.18
C PRO A 167 -13.97 0.35 7.37
N HIS A 168 -13.30 1.44 7.74
CA HIS A 168 -13.93 2.73 7.98
C HIS A 168 -14.50 3.38 6.71
N LEU A 169 -13.76 3.33 5.59
CA LEU A 169 -14.20 3.86 4.29
C LEU A 169 -15.41 3.09 3.71
N ARG A 170 -15.56 1.82 4.09
CA ARG A 170 -16.71 0.99 3.72
C ARG A 170 -17.94 1.26 4.60
N GLU A 171 -17.74 1.34 5.91
CA GLU A 171 -18.81 1.62 6.87
C GLU A 171 -19.36 3.05 6.74
N ARG A 172 -18.51 4.02 6.39
CA ARG A 172 -18.86 5.44 6.33
C ARG A 172 -18.57 6.01 4.93
N PRO A 173 -19.49 5.88 3.96
CA PRO A 173 -19.27 6.36 2.58
C PRO A 173 -18.87 7.84 2.46
N GLY A 174 -19.32 8.71 3.38
CA GLY A 174 -18.93 10.13 3.41
C GLY A 174 -17.45 10.37 3.71
N LEU A 175 -16.70 9.38 4.20
CA LEU A 175 -15.25 9.48 4.34
C LEU A 175 -14.52 9.35 2.99
N ARG A 176 -15.19 8.84 1.94
CA ARG A 176 -14.58 8.69 0.61
C ARG A 176 -14.32 10.02 -0.08
N GLU A 177 -14.95 11.09 0.37
CA GLU A 177 -14.65 12.47 -0.06
C GLU A 177 -13.23 12.92 0.32
N LEU A 178 -12.59 12.24 1.27
CA LEU A 178 -11.21 12.48 1.68
C LEU A 178 -10.19 11.67 0.87
N LEU A 179 -10.63 10.83 -0.09
CA LEU A 179 -9.71 10.10 -0.94
C LEU A 179 -8.90 11.08 -1.79
N TRP A 180 -7.59 10.94 -1.73
CA TRP A 180 -6.70 11.77 -2.54
C TRP A 180 -6.83 11.44 -4.03
N THR A 181 -6.83 12.46 -4.88
CA THR A 181 -7.01 12.30 -6.33
C THR A 181 -5.81 12.76 -7.17
N GLY A 182 -4.75 13.32 -6.56
CA GLY A 182 -3.67 13.99 -7.30
C GLY A 182 -2.65 13.09 -8.03
N TYR A 183 -3.03 11.87 -8.38
CA TYR A 183 -2.11 10.86 -8.91
C TYR A 183 -1.46 11.29 -10.22
N ARG A 184 -2.23 11.84 -11.17
CA ARG A 184 -1.70 12.22 -12.49
C ARG A 184 -0.77 13.42 -12.39
N GLU A 185 -1.14 14.42 -11.59
CA GLU A 185 -0.31 15.59 -11.37
C GLU A 185 1.04 15.20 -10.76
N LEU A 186 1.06 14.20 -9.87
CA LEU A 186 2.28 13.69 -9.28
C LEU A 186 3.15 12.96 -10.32
N ALA A 187 2.55 12.09 -11.13
CA ALA A 187 3.25 11.40 -12.22
C ALA A 187 3.85 12.38 -13.24
N ASP A 188 3.11 13.45 -13.55
CA ASP A 188 3.55 14.51 -14.46
C ASP A 188 4.66 15.37 -13.86
N ALA A 189 4.58 15.73 -12.58
CA ALA A 189 5.64 16.45 -11.87
C ALA A 189 6.95 15.65 -11.88
N VAL A 190 6.90 14.36 -11.54
CA VAL A 190 8.06 13.47 -11.57
C VAL A 190 8.59 13.31 -12.99
N GLY A 191 7.72 13.20 -13.99
CA GLY A 191 8.11 13.14 -15.40
C GLY A 191 8.84 14.38 -15.92
N ARG A 192 8.58 15.55 -15.31
CA ARG A 192 9.30 16.81 -15.60
C ARG A 192 10.53 17.03 -14.73
N GLY A 193 10.79 16.16 -13.76
CA GLY A 193 11.83 16.38 -12.74
C GLY A 193 11.52 17.55 -11.80
N ASP A 194 10.24 17.89 -11.61
CA ASP A 194 9.80 18.95 -10.69
C ASP A 194 9.61 18.39 -9.28
N ASP A 195 10.72 18.17 -8.57
CA ASP A 195 10.73 17.62 -7.21
C ASP A 195 9.96 18.49 -6.22
N ALA A 196 9.94 19.81 -6.43
CA ALA A 196 9.20 20.73 -5.58
C ALA A 196 7.69 20.52 -5.73
N ALA A 197 7.18 20.38 -6.95
CA ALA A 197 5.77 20.04 -7.18
C ALA A 197 5.44 18.63 -6.70
N ALA A 198 6.30 17.65 -6.95
CA ALA A 198 6.10 16.28 -6.48
C ALA A 198 6.02 16.22 -4.95
N GLY A 199 6.93 16.89 -4.24
CA GLY A 199 6.91 16.98 -2.78
C GLY A 199 5.63 17.59 -2.22
N ARG A 200 5.12 18.67 -2.82
CA ARG A 200 3.83 19.28 -2.40
C ARG A 200 2.64 18.33 -2.61
N LEU A 201 2.63 17.57 -3.71
CA LEU A 201 1.56 16.63 -4.02
C LEU A 201 1.56 15.43 -3.08
N VAL A 202 2.74 14.94 -2.70
CA VAL A 202 2.86 13.89 -1.68
C VAL A 202 2.40 14.40 -0.31
N ALA A 203 2.78 15.63 0.09
CA ALA A 203 2.30 16.25 1.32
C ALA A 203 0.76 16.35 1.33
N ALA A 204 0.14 16.76 0.23
CA ALA A 204 -1.32 16.79 0.10
C ALA A 204 -1.96 15.38 0.23
N CYS A 205 -1.31 14.33 -0.28
CA CYS A 205 -1.77 12.95 -0.08
C CYS A 205 -1.73 12.55 1.40
N ASP A 206 -0.68 12.95 2.12
CA ASP A 206 -0.53 12.67 3.55
C ASP A 206 -1.53 13.48 4.40
N GLU A 207 -1.83 14.73 4.02
CA GLU A 207 -2.88 15.56 4.64
C GLU A 207 -4.27 14.93 4.50
N CYS A 208 -4.63 14.44 3.31
CA CYS A 208 -5.88 13.70 3.09
C CYS A 208 -5.97 12.46 4.00
N ALA A 209 -4.87 11.73 4.16
CA ALA A 209 -4.81 10.57 5.05
C ALA A 209 -4.96 10.99 6.52
N LEU A 210 -4.29 12.05 6.98
CA LEU A 210 -4.43 12.52 8.36
C LEU A 210 -5.85 13.03 8.65
N ALA A 211 -6.49 13.73 7.72
CA ALA A 211 -7.88 14.16 7.83
C ALA A 211 -8.85 12.97 7.97
N LEU A 212 -8.54 11.83 7.35
CA LEU A 212 -9.30 10.59 7.57
C LEU A 212 -9.21 10.15 9.03
N ALA A 213 -8.01 10.16 9.62
CA ALA A 213 -7.79 9.77 11.00
C ALA A 213 -8.50 10.69 12.00
N GLU A 214 -8.56 11.99 11.72
CA GLU A 214 -9.25 12.98 12.55
C GLU A 214 -10.77 12.79 12.57
N ARG A 215 -11.38 12.29 11.48
CA ARG A 215 -12.82 11.97 11.44
C ARG A 215 -13.19 10.64 12.10
N LEU A 216 -12.21 9.88 12.58
CA LEU A 216 -12.40 8.59 13.24
C LEU A 216 -12.28 8.67 14.77
N ASP A 217 -11.69 9.74 15.30
CA ASP A 217 -11.72 10.08 16.73
C ASP A 217 -13.10 10.63 17.15
#